data_AF-A0A957DP94-F1
#
_entry.id   AF-A0A957DP94-F1
#
_cell.length_a   1.000
_cell.length_b   1.000
_cell.length_c   1.000
_cell.angle_alpha   90.00
_cell.angle_beta   90.00
_cell.angle_gamma   90.00
#
_symmetry.space_group_name_H-M   'P 1'
#
loop_
_entity.id
_entity.type
_entity.pdbx_description
1 polymer ?
#
loop_
_entity_poly.entity_id
_entity_poly.type
_entity_poly.pdbx_seq_one_letter_code
_entity_poly.pdbx_strand_id
1 'polypeptide(L)' 'GMKALLHDAILVFAPAEQVDKVWQRPSHINQSDSEQFCYDCGTFLGWILQAGVAETAVLPLWQEALAES' A
#
# COMPACT_ATOMS: atom_id res chain seq x y z
N GLY A 1 -18.40 -14.66 -3.22
CA GLY A 1 -17.54 -14.84 -4.41
C GLY A 1 -16.52 -13.74 -4.41
N MET A 2 -15.22 -14.09 -4.41
CA MET A 2 -14.13 -13.12 -4.39
C MET A 2 -14.11 -12.32 -5.69
N LYS A 3 -14.39 -11.02 -5.62
CA LYS A 3 -14.25 -10.08 -6.76
C LYS A 3 -12.79 -9.64 -6.92
N ALA A 4 -11.86 -10.60 -7.00
CA ALA A 4 -10.42 -10.35 -7.01
C ALA A 4 -9.90 -9.72 -8.32
N LEU A 5 -10.77 -9.13 -9.15
CA LEU A 5 -10.45 -8.57 -10.47
C LEU A 5 -10.87 -7.08 -10.62
N LEU A 6 -11.25 -6.38 -9.55
CA LEU A 6 -11.75 -4.99 -9.65
C LEU A 6 -10.78 -3.91 -9.19
N HIS A 7 -9.64 -4.25 -8.56
CA HIS A 7 -8.72 -3.26 -8.01
C HIS A 7 -7.27 -3.58 -8.39
N ASP A 8 -6.90 -3.23 -9.63
CA ASP A 8 -5.50 -3.17 -10.04
C ASP A 8 -4.94 -1.79 -9.65
N ALA A 9 -3.88 -1.77 -8.82
CA ALA A 9 -3.12 -0.56 -8.52
C ALA A 9 -1.87 -0.54 -9.40
N ILE A 10 -1.81 0.40 -10.34
CA ILE A 10 -0.63 0.62 -11.17
C ILE A 10 0.26 1.65 -10.48
N LEU A 11 1.50 1.27 -10.12
CA LEU A 11 2.48 2.27 -9.69
C LEU A 11 2.96 3.06 -10.89
N VAL A 12 2.52 4.32 -10.94
CA VAL A 12 3.09 5.30 -11.86
C VAL A 12 4.18 6.05 -11.11
N PHE A 13 5.43 5.67 -11.37
CA PHE A 13 6.59 6.44 -10.93
C PHE A 13 6.68 7.70 -11.78
N ALA A 14 6.44 8.87 -11.19
CA ALA A 14 6.73 10.13 -11.85
C ALA A 14 8.25 10.30 -11.98
N PRO A 15 8.77 10.76 -13.14
CA PRO A 15 10.19 11.09 -13.30
C PRO A 15 10.46 12.41 -12.56
N ALA A 16 10.57 12.33 -11.25
CA ALA A 16 11.07 13.41 -10.40
C ALA A 16 12.42 12.98 -9.86
N GLU A 17 13.45 13.83 -9.98
CA GLU A 17 14.81 13.52 -9.51
C GLU A 17 14.84 13.22 -8.01
N GLN A 18 13.97 13.86 -7.23
CA GLN A 18 13.74 13.57 -5.82
C GLN A 18 12.40 14.15 -5.38
N VAL A 19 11.61 13.37 -4.67
CA VAL A 19 10.46 13.87 -3.91
C VAL A 19 10.78 13.61 -2.44
N ASP A 20 10.94 14.68 -1.66
CA ASP A 20 11.08 14.61 -0.20
C ASP A 20 9.72 14.25 0.44
N LYS A 21 9.20 13.06 0.10
CA LYS A 21 7.97 12.54 0.66
C LYS A 21 8.32 11.48 1.70
N VAL A 22 7.96 11.77 2.94
CA VAL A 22 8.00 10.79 4.04
C VAL A 22 6.66 10.07 4.06
N TRP A 23 6.67 8.79 3.67
CA TRP A 23 5.50 7.92 3.73
C TRP A 23 5.27 7.44 5.15
N GLN A 24 4.11 7.75 5.71
CA GLN A 24 3.66 7.25 7.01
C GLN A 24 3.03 5.87 6.81
N ARG A 25 3.30 4.92 7.72
CA ARG A 25 2.62 3.62 7.70
C ARG A 25 1.15 3.82 8.10
N PRO A 26 0.16 3.51 7.24
CA PRO A 26 -1.24 3.49 7.66
C PRO A 26 -1.46 2.41 8.73
N SER A 27 -2.31 2.69 9.71
CA SER A 27 -2.66 1.75 10.78
C SER A 27 -3.55 0.60 10.32
N HIS A 28 -4.38 0.84 9.29
CA HIS A 28 -5.29 -0.12 8.69
C HIS A 28 -5.63 0.33 7.26
N ILE A 29 -5.82 -0.60 6.33
CA ILE A 29 -6.26 -0.29 4.96
C ILE A 29 -7.78 -0.27 4.91
N ASN A 30 -8.37 0.84 4.49
CA ASN A 30 -9.81 0.95 4.32
C ASN A 30 -10.29 -0.01 3.21
N GLN A 31 -11.14 -0.98 3.54
CA GLN A 31 -11.70 -1.97 2.60
C GLN A 31 -13.16 -1.69 2.22
N SER A 32 -13.78 -0.64 2.75
CA SER A 32 -15.19 -0.27 2.50
C SER A 32 -15.36 0.86 1.48
N ASP A 33 -14.30 1.63 1.23
CA ASP A 33 -14.27 2.71 0.25
C ASP A 33 -13.15 2.46 -0.77
N SER A 34 -13.50 2.39 -2.06
CA SER A 34 -12.55 2.04 -3.12
C SER A 34 -11.51 3.13 -3.40
N GLU A 35 -11.85 4.40 -3.19
CA GLU A 35 -10.89 5.50 -3.37
C GLU A 35 -9.87 5.47 -2.24
N GLN A 36 -10.34 5.39 -1.00
CA GLN A 36 -9.47 5.31 0.17
C GLN A 36 -8.63 4.03 0.18
N PHE A 37 -9.19 2.89 -0.25
CA PHE A 37 -8.44 1.64 -0.43
C PHE A 37 -7.20 1.83 -1.31
N CYS A 38 -7.37 2.49 -2.47
CA CYS A 38 -6.27 2.77 -3.39
C CYS A 38 -5.21 3.69 -2.76
N TYR A 39 -5.63 4.75 -2.05
CA TYR A 39 -4.71 5.66 -1.36
C TYR A 39 -3.94 4.97 -0.24
N ASP A 40 -4.61 4.12 0.55
CA ASP A 40 -3.99 3.39 1.66
C ASP A 40 -2.99 2.36 1.13
N CYS A 41 -3.34 1.63 0.07
CA CYS A 41 -2.43 0.69 -0.58
C CYS A 41 -1.20 1.39 -1.15
N GLY A 42 -1.38 2.52 -1.84
CA GLY A 42 -0.27 3.31 -2.38
C GLY A 42 0.63 3.88 -1.27
N THR A 43 0.03 4.35 -0.18
CA THR A 43 0.76 4.89 0.97
C THR A 43 1.52 3.80 1.71
N PHE A 44 0.90 2.65 1.95
CA PHE A 44 1.53 1.50 2.60
C PHE A 44 2.70 0.97 1.78
N LEU A 45 2.54 0.85 0.46
CA LEU A 45 3.62 0.43 -0.42
C LEU A 45 4.76 1.46 -0.45
N GLY A 46 4.44 2.75 -0.53
CA GLY A 46 5.43 3.82 -0.42
C GLY A 46 6.25 3.71 0.86
N TRP A 47 5.59 3.39 1.98
CA TRP A 47 6.26 3.12 3.26
C TRP A 47 7.14 1.86 3.21
N ILE A 48 6.68 0.73 2.65
CA ILE A 48 7.47 -0.51 2.50
C ILE A 48 8.76 -0.23 1.72
N LEU A 49 8.66 0.49 0.60
CA LEU A 49 9.79 0.83 -0.25
C LEU A 49 10.76 1.78 0.48
N GLN A 50 10.25 2.82 1.15
CA GLN A 50 11.06 3.76 1.93
C GLN A 50 11.78 3.08 3.09
N ALA A 51 11.14 2.12 3.76
CA ALA A 51 11.70 1.40 4.90
C ALA A 51 12.72 0.31 4.51
N GLY A 52 12.86 -0.03 3.22
CA GLY A 52 13.81 -1.04 2.76
C GLY A 52 13.51 -2.43 3.34
N VAL A 53 12.24 -2.76 3.48
CA VAL A 53 11.81 -4.01 4.14
C VAL A 53 12.30 -5.23 3.35
N ALA A 54 12.75 -6.28 4.06
CA ALA A 54 13.12 -7.54 3.44
C ALA A 54 11.93 -8.17 2.70
N GLU A 55 12.18 -8.78 1.54
CA GLU A 55 11.16 -9.41 0.70
C GLU A 55 10.30 -10.42 1.46
N THR A 56 10.92 -11.21 2.34
CA THR A 56 10.24 -12.21 3.18
C THR A 56 9.24 -11.61 4.17
N ALA A 57 9.36 -10.32 4.50
CA ALA A 57 8.47 -9.61 5.41
C ALA A 57 7.35 -8.85 4.68
N VAL A 58 7.39 -8.73 3.35
CA VAL A 58 6.38 -7.99 2.57
C VAL A 58 5.00 -8.62 2.73
N LEU A 59 4.87 -9.93 2.49
CA LEU A 59 3.57 -10.61 2.55
C LEU A 59 2.94 -10.57 3.97
N PRO A 60 3.68 -10.88 5.06
CA PRO A 60 3.15 -10.74 6.42
C PRO A 60 2.64 -9.33 6.74
N LEU A 61 3.36 -8.29 6.30
CA LEU A 61 2.96 -6.90 6.54
C LEU A 61 1.65 -6.54 5.82
N TRP A 62 1.46 -7.00 4.59
CA TRP A 62 0.19 -6.82 3.88
C TRP A 62 -0.96 -7.55 4.58
N GLN A 63 -0.73 -8.77 5.06
CA GLN A 63 -1.74 -9.53 5.81
C GLN A 63 -2.14 -8.81 7.10
N GLU A 64 -1.18 -8.24 7.83
CA GLU A 64 -1.46 -7.43 9.03
C GLU A 64 -2.28 -6.17 8.69
N ALA A 65 -1.92 -5.46 7.63
CA ALA A 65 -2.59 -4.22 7.23
C ALA A 65 -4.01 -4.41 6.68
N LEU A 66 -4.30 -5.60 6.14
CA LEU A 66 -5.60 -6.02 5.59
C LEU A 66 -6.44 -6.84 6.57
N ALA A 67 -5.91 -7.22 7.73
CA ALA A 67 -6.68 -7.96 8.73
C ALA A 67 -7.85 -7.09 9.22
N GLU A 68 -9.05 -7.67 9.26
CA GLU A 68 -10.24 -7.00 9.81
C GLU A 68 -9.97 -6.58 11.26
N SER A 69 -10.19 -5.30 11.57
CA SER A 69 -10.20 -4.76 12.93
C SER A 69 -11.49 -5.05 13.67
#